data_AF-A0A2V9PE81-F1
#
_entry.id   AF-A0A2V9PE81-F1
#
_cell.length_a   1.000
_cell.length_b   1.000
_cell.length_c   1.000
_cell.angle_alpha   90.00
_cell.angle_beta   90.00
_cell.angle_gamma   90.00
#
_symmetry.space_group_name_H-M   'P 1'
#
loop_
_entity.id
_entity.type
_entity.pdbx_description
1 polymer ?
#
loop_
_entity_poly.entity_id
_entity_poly.type
_entity_poly.pdbx_seq_one_letter_code
_entity_poly.pdbx_strand_id
1 'polypeptide(L)'
;MNRLPKAVSSRENAAALIIVLAFVVLLTGLGVAYLSRTTSDRQVAHSSFSQSNVDQLAQSAMDNIIGDLRQEITNGSGSPSPTASPVALFVPTSNANMLPMRNPTPTPGTTPAIPNLIRRSVRSEASLWPDPVNGPAVGSRASGVNSTNPADASANGRSISLARWNSHYLVPKLNTTDAGSDPITTGFNAPNYWAPDWVFVTAAGATPSPAPANVIGRYAYAVYDEGGLLDMNAAGYPSPTTILQYGRKGSLAFADLAGLSSYGLSTAASDNVVGWRNYASCQPSGALNPPSSNLSFGADATNTYYNFVLSDPNYIQLTNYFTGSPLTYFTNSFLRTSKAPVFNN
;
A
#
# COMPACT_ATOMS: atom_id res chain seq x y z
N MET A 1 -82.11 58.73 9.89
CA MET A 1 -80.74 58.76 10.44
C MET A 1 -80.00 57.52 9.94
N ASN A 2 -78.96 57.75 9.13
CA ASN A 2 -78.18 56.73 8.43
C ASN A 2 -77.47 55.77 9.39
N ARG A 3 -77.53 54.46 9.13
CA ARG A 3 -76.56 53.49 9.65
C ARG A 3 -75.70 52.99 8.50
N LEU A 4 -74.42 53.34 8.54
CA LEU A 4 -73.37 52.91 7.61
C LEU A 4 -73.29 51.38 7.54
N PRO A 5 -73.09 50.78 6.35
CA PRO A 5 -72.70 49.38 6.26
C PRO A 5 -71.30 49.22 6.87
N LYS A 6 -71.22 48.36 7.89
CA LYS A 6 -69.97 47.98 8.56
C LYS A 6 -69.09 47.23 7.55
N ALA A 7 -68.10 47.92 6.98
CA ALA A 7 -67.06 47.30 6.17
C ALA A 7 -66.12 46.47 7.06
N VAL A 8 -66.41 45.19 7.22
CA VAL A 8 -65.49 44.23 7.84
C VAL A 8 -65.43 42.98 6.96
N SER A 9 -64.21 42.50 6.72
CA SER A 9 -63.80 41.20 6.16
C SER A 9 -62.93 41.25 4.88
N SER A 10 -61.87 42.07 4.88
CA SER A 10 -60.77 41.93 3.90
C SER A 10 -59.42 41.71 4.61
N ARG A 11 -59.16 42.43 5.71
CA ARG A 11 -57.93 42.28 6.51
C ARG A 11 -57.85 40.96 7.27
N GLU A 12 -58.97 40.44 7.77
CA GLU A 12 -59.01 39.13 8.48
C GLU A 12 -58.73 37.96 7.53
N ASN A 13 -59.25 38.02 6.30
CA ASN A 13 -59.00 37.00 5.27
C ASN A 13 -57.54 37.02 4.78
N ALA A 14 -56.92 38.21 4.68
CA ALA A 14 -55.51 38.33 4.32
C ALA A 14 -54.57 37.79 5.42
N ALA A 15 -54.87 38.07 6.69
CA ALA A 15 -54.08 37.56 7.82
C ALA A 15 -54.18 36.03 7.95
N ALA A 16 -55.38 35.47 7.80
CA ALA A 16 -55.58 34.03 7.80
C ALA A 16 -54.81 33.33 6.65
N LEU A 17 -54.81 33.92 5.46
CA LEU A 17 -54.05 33.40 4.32
C LEU A 17 -52.54 33.36 4.59
N ILE A 18 -51.97 34.43 5.15
CA ILE A 18 -50.53 34.50 5.48
C ILE A 18 -50.16 33.45 6.53
N ILE A 19 -50.99 33.28 7.57
CA ILE A 19 -50.75 32.28 8.62
C ILE A 19 -50.79 30.87 8.04
N VAL A 20 -51.81 30.53 7.24
CA VAL A 20 -51.91 29.21 6.59
C VAL A 20 -50.72 28.96 5.67
N LEU A 21 -50.32 29.95 4.87
CA LEU A 21 -49.17 29.83 3.98
C LEU A 21 -47.87 29.62 4.76
N ALA A 22 -47.67 30.32 5.89
CA ALA A 22 -46.55 30.11 6.78
C ALA A 22 -46.54 28.69 7.38
N PHE A 23 -47.70 28.16 7.80
CA PHE A 23 -47.81 26.78 8.28
C PHE A 23 -47.51 25.75 7.19
N VAL A 24 -47.98 25.97 5.96
CA VAL A 24 -47.68 25.09 4.82
C VAL A 24 -46.18 25.09 4.51
N VAL A 25 -45.53 26.27 4.50
CA VAL A 25 -44.08 26.39 4.29
C VAL A 25 -43.30 25.70 5.42
N LEU A 26 -43.70 25.87 6.69
CA LEU A 26 -43.06 25.17 7.80
C LEU A 26 -43.23 23.65 7.71
N LEU A 27 -44.43 23.17 7.34
CA LEU A 27 -44.71 21.74 7.20
C LEU A 27 -43.92 21.12 6.05
N THR A 28 -43.83 21.81 4.91
CA THR A 28 -43.01 21.38 3.76
C THR A 28 -41.53 21.42 4.09
N GLY A 29 -41.05 22.45 4.78
CA GLY A 29 -39.67 22.53 5.27
C GLY A 29 -39.32 21.38 6.22
N LEU A 30 -40.21 21.05 7.15
CA LEU A 30 -40.06 19.91 8.05
C LEU A 30 -40.05 18.58 7.29
N GLY A 31 -40.95 18.42 6.30
CA GLY A 31 -41.01 17.24 5.44
C GLY A 31 -39.72 17.02 4.64
N VAL A 32 -39.21 18.08 4.01
CA VAL A 32 -37.93 18.04 3.27
C VAL A 32 -36.77 17.73 4.21
N ALA A 33 -36.70 18.37 5.39
CA ALA A 33 -35.65 18.11 6.37
C ALA A 33 -35.66 16.65 6.85
N TYR A 34 -36.83 16.09 7.12
CA TYR A 34 -36.98 14.69 7.53
C TYR A 34 -36.56 13.71 6.43
N LEU A 35 -37.00 13.92 5.19
CA LEU A 35 -36.64 13.08 4.05
C LEU A 35 -35.14 13.20 3.72
N SER A 36 -34.59 14.40 3.80
CA SER A 36 -33.15 14.64 3.62
C SER A 36 -32.34 13.88 4.67
N ARG A 37 -32.72 13.98 5.94
CA ARG A 37 -32.03 13.26 7.02
C ARG A 37 -32.12 11.75 6.86
N THR A 38 -33.32 11.23 6.59
CA THR A 38 -33.54 9.79 6.38
C THR A 38 -32.74 9.25 5.19
N THR A 39 -32.63 10.04 4.11
CA THR A 39 -31.83 9.66 2.93
C THR A 39 -30.35 9.61 3.25
N SER A 40 -29.82 10.62 3.96
CA SER A 40 -28.43 10.63 4.43
C SER A 40 -28.13 9.46 5.37
N ASP A 41 -29.00 9.22 6.36
CA ASP A 41 -28.83 8.12 7.31
C ASP A 41 -28.82 6.76 6.60
N ARG A 42 -29.67 6.58 5.57
CA ARG A 42 -29.68 5.37 4.74
C ARG A 42 -28.40 5.23 3.91
N GLN A 43 -27.89 6.31 3.32
CA GLN A 43 -26.64 6.27 2.55
C GLN A 43 -25.43 5.94 3.44
N VAL A 44 -25.38 6.52 4.64
CA VAL A 44 -24.35 6.22 5.64
C VAL A 44 -24.46 4.75 6.06
N ALA A 45 -25.65 4.28 6.43
CA ALA A 45 -25.86 2.89 6.82
C ALA A 45 -25.46 1.90 5.72
N HIS A 46 -25.82 2.20 4.46
CA HIS A 46 -25.45 1.36 3.32
C HIS A 46 -23.94 1.36 3.05
N SER A 47 -23.28 2.51 3.21
CA SER A 47 -21.83 2.64 3.07
C SER A 47 -21.10 1.86 4.16
N SER A 48 -21.54 1.98 5.42
CA SER A 48 -20.97 1.25 6.55
C SER A 48 -21.15 -0.27 6.40
N PHE A 49 -22.34 -0.72 5.97
CA PHE A 49 -22.57 -2.15 5.71
C PHE A 49 -21.69 -2.67 4.58
N SER A 50 -21.56 -1.90 3.49
CA SER A 50 -20.68 -2.27 2.37
C SER A 50 -19.21 -2.31 2.79
N GLN A 51 -18.76 -1.38 3.63
CA GLN A 51 -17.41 -1.38 4.18
C GLN A 51 -17.14 -2.64 5.01
N SER A 52 -18.04 -2.99 5.94
CA SER A 52 -17.92 -4.21 6.74
C SER A 52 -17.84 -5.47 5.88
N ASN A 53 -18.64 -5.57 4.81
CA ASN A 53 -18.59 -6.71 3.89
C ASN A 53 -17.27 -6.76 3.12
N VAL A 54 -16.74 -5.61 2.69
CA VAL A 54 -15.44 -5.53 2.01
C VAL A 54 -14.31 -5.91 2.96
N ASP A 55 -14.36 -5.48 4.22
CA ASP A 55 -13.34 -5.82 5.22
C ASP A 55 -13.33 -7.32 5.53
N GLN A 56 -14.51 -7.94 5.70
CA GLN A 56 -14.64 -9.38 5.89
C GLN A 56 -14.12 -10.16 4.67
N LEU A 57 -14.46 -9.70 3.45
CA LEU A 57 -13.96 -10.31 2.21
C LEU A 57 -12.44 -10.18 2.11
N ALA A 58 -11.87 -9.02 2.44
CA ALA A 58 -10.43 -8.77 2.42
C ALA A 58 -9.70 -9.65 3.45
N GLN A 59 -10.24 -9.80 4.66
CA GLN A 59 -9.68 -10.67 5.68
C GLN A 59 -9.70 -12.14 5.24
N SER A 60 -10.82 -12.61 4.67
CA SER A 60 -10.91 -13.95 4.09
C SER A 60 -9.94 -14.16 2.92
N ALA A 61 -9.74 -13.13 2.07
CA ALA A 61 -8.76 -13.18 1.00
C ALA A 61 -7.33 -13.32 1.54
N MET A 62 -6.98 -12.57 2.59
CA MET A 62 -5.68 -12.67 3.26
C MET A 62 -5.46 -14.05 3.87
N ASP A 63 -6.48 -14.63 4.52
CA ASP A 63 -6.39 -15.97 5.10
C ASP A 63 -6.15 -17.04 4.03
N ASN A 64 -6.77 -16.92 2.85
CA ASN A 64 -6.49 -17.82 1.72
C ASN A 64 -5.04 -17.67 1.22
N ILE A 65 -4.56 -16.44 1.03
CA ILE A 65 -3.18 -16.17 0.56
C ILE A 65 -2.15 -16.70 1.57
N ILE A 66 -2.35 -16.43 2.86
CA ILE A 66 -1.48 -16.93 3.93
C ILE A 66 -1.55 -18.45 4.01
N GLY A 67 -2.75 -19.03 3.86
CA GLY A 67 -2.95 -20.48 3.80
C GLY A 67 -2.16 -21.13 2.66
N ASP A 68 -2.21 -20.54 1.46
CA ASP A 68 -1.49 -21.03 0.29
C ASP A 68 0.05 -20.93 0.49
N LEU A 69 0.54 -19.85 1.13
CA LEU A 69 1.96 -19.71 1.49
C LEU A 69 2.41 -20.69 2.59
N ARG A 70 1.56 -20.97 3.58
CA ARG A 70 1.84 -21.99 4.62
C ARG A 70 1.85 -23.41 4.03
N GLN A 71 0.94 -23.67 3.10
CA GLN A 71 0.90 -24.93 2.38
C GLN A 71 2.15 -25.12 1.54
N GLU A 72 2.66 -24.06 0.92
CA GLU A 72 3.94 -24.08 0.20
C GLU A 72 5.13 -24.41 1.11
N ILE A 73 5.20 -23.82 2.31
CA ILE A 73 6.23 -24.20 3.32
C ILE A 73 6.12 -25.69 3.64
N THR A 74 4.91 -26.21 3.81
CA THR A 74 4.65 -27.62 4.10
C THR A 74 5.10 -28.52 2.94
N ASN A 75 4.75 -28.16 1.70
CA ASN A 75 5.12 -28.90 0.49
C ASN A 75 6.64 -28.87 0.24
N GLY A 76 7.30 -27.76 0.55
CA GLY A 76 8.74 -27.56 0.35
C GLY A 76 9.61 -28.14 1.46
N SER A 77 9.00 -28.62 2.54
CA SER A 77 9.71 -29.19 3.68
C SER A 77 9.74 -30.72 3.63
N GLY A 78 10.87 -31.30 4.07
CA GLY A 78 10.89 -32.71 4.39
C GLY A 78 9.95 -32.94 5.57
N SER A 79 9.23 -34.07 5.60
CA SER A 79 8.33 -34.47 6.70
C SER A 79 8.86 -33.95 8.04
N PRO A 80 8.02 -33.31 8.89
CA PRO A 80 8.50 -32.61 10.07
C PRO A 80 9.46 -33.52 10.84
N SER A 81 10.70 -33.05 11.08
CA SER A 81 11.70 -33.86 11.76
C SER A 81 11.08 -34.39 13.05
N PRO A 82 11.00 -35.72 13.26
CA PRO A 82 10.58 -36.21 14.55
C PRO A 82 11.65 -35.83 15.59
N THR A 83 11.24 -35.88 16.85
CA THR A 83 12.08 -35.88 18.06
C THR A 83 12.61 -34.53 18.57
N ALA A 84 11.75 -33.82 19.33
CA ALA A 84 11.98 -33.47 20.76
C ALA A 84 11.23 -32.18 21.21
N SER A 85 10.00 -31.90 20.77
CA SER A 85 9.22 -30.75 21.27
C SER A 85 7.78 -30.82 20.74
N PRO A 86 6.76 -30.22 21.38
CA PRO A 86 5.41 -30.11 20.79
C PRO A 86 5.32 -29.26 19.51
N VAL A 87 6.45 -28.85 18.91
CA VAL A 87 6.54 -27.94 17.76
C VAL A 87 6.96 -28.74 16.52
N ALA A 88 6.15 -28.68 15.46
CA ALA A 88 6.52 -29.20 14.15
C ALA A 88 7.62 -28.31 13.53
N LEU A 89 8.79 -28.90 13.28
CA LEU A 89 9.90 -28.22 12.61
C LEU A 89 9.79 -28.44 11.09
N PHE A 90 9.63 -27.35 10.34
CA PHE A 90 9.60 -27.36 8.87
C PHE A 90 11.01 -27.12 8.33
N VAL A 91 11.67 -28.19 7.88
CA VAL A 91 13.03 -28.12 7.31
C VAL A 91 12.92 -28.19 5.79
N PRO A 92 13.35 -27.14 5.06
CA PRO A 92 13.31 -27.13 3.60
C PRO A 92 14.07 -28.32 3.00
N THR A 93 13.46 -29.02 2.03
CA THR A 93 14.10 -30.14 1.31
C THR A 93 15.25 -29.69 0.40
N SER A 94 15.32 -28.40 0.07
CA SER A 94 16.39 -27.80 -0.72
C SER A 94 16.57 -26.32 -0.35
N ASN A 95 17.73 -25.74 -0.67
CA ASN A 95 17.99 -24.31 -0.48
C ASN A 95 17.00 -23.42 -1.25
N ALA A 96 16.46 -23.90 -2.37
CA ALA A 96 15.49 -23.17 -3.17
C ALA A 96 14.13 -23.02 -2.45
N ASN A 97 13.82 -23.93 -1.53
CA ASN A 97 12.56 -23.94 -0.77
C ASN A 97 12.62 -23.13 0.53
N MET A 98 13.75 -22.46 0.81
CA MET A 98 13.88 -21.58 1.97
C MET A 98 13.07 -20.28 1.85
N LEU A 99 12.71 -19.89 0.63
CA LEU A 99 11.95 -18.69 0.33
C LEU A 99 10.71 -19.05 -0.49
N PRO A 100 9.63 -18.24 -0.44
CA PRO A 100 8.51 -18.40 -1.35
C PRO A 100 8.97 -18.40 -2.81
N MET A 101 8.52 -19.39 -3.56
CA MET A 101 8.78 -19.52 -4.99
C MET A 101 8.10 -18.37 -5.72
N ARG A 102 8.89 -17.70 -6.56
CA ARG A 102 8.46 -16.54 -7.34
C ARG A 102 7.67 -16.97 -8.56
N ASN A 103 6.55 -16.31 -8.80
CA ASN A 103 5.76 -16.47 -10.00
C ASN A 103 5.17 -15.15 -10.52
N PRO A 104 5.38 -14.82 -11.81
CA PRO A 104 6.17 -15.56 -12.80
C PRO A 104 7.64 -15.68 -12.41
N THR A 105 8.30 -16.81 -12.68
CA THR A 105 9.76 -16.93 -12.55
C THR A 105 10.40 -16.02 -13.60
N PRO A 106 11.01 -14.88 -13.24
CA PRO A 106 11.72 -14.10 -14.23
C PRO A 106 12.87 -14.97 -14.74
N THR A 107 12.97 -15.18 -16.06
CA THR A 107 14.13 -15.87 -16.61
C THR A 107 15.36 -15.00 -16.29
N PRO A 108 16.39 -15.53 -15.60
CA PRO A 108 17.58 -14.74 -15.32
C PRO A 108 18.16 -14.17 -16.63
N GLY A 109 18.36 -12.85 -16.68
CA GLY A 109 18.88 -12.17 -17.87
C GLY A 109 17.83 -11.74 -18.90
N THR A 110 16.54 -12.03 -18.72
CA THR A 110 15.49 -11.42 -19.54
C THR A 110 14.99 -10.14 -18.90
N THR A 111 15.05 -9.04 -19.65
CA THR A 111 14.50 -7.76 -19.23
C THR A 111 13.04 -7.65 -19.71
N PRO A 112 12.09 -7.28 -18.83
CA PRO A 112 12.25 -6.89 -17.43
C PRO A 112 11.96 -8.03 -16.45
N ALA A 113 12.95 -8.37 -15.61
CA ALA A 113 12.70 -9.15 -14.39
C ALA A 113 12.13 -8.21 -13.32
N ILE A 114 11.09 -8.64 -12.60
CA ILE A 114 10.58 -7.95 -11.40
C ILE A 114 11.02 -8.78 -10.20
N PRO A 115 12.20 -8.50 -9.61
CA PRO A 115 12.82 -9.42 -8.67
C PRO A 115 12.01 -9.55 -7.38
N ASN A 116 11.34 -8.49 -6.96
CA ASN A 116 10.53 -8.47 -5.75
C ASN A 116 9.13 -9.08 -5.92
N LEU A 117 8.65 -9.41 -7.12
CA LEU A 117 7.34 -10.04 -7.28
C LEU A 117 7.41 -11.52 -6.89
N ILE A 118 6.69 -11.89 -5.82
CA ILE A 118 6.59 -13.26 -5.35
C ILE A 118 5.43 -13.98 -6.03
N ARG A 119 4.24 -13.38 -6.05
CA ARG A 119 3.07 -14.03 -6.66
C ARG A 119 2.05 -13.00 -7.08
N ARG A 120 1.18 -13.38 -8.02
CA ARG A 120 -0.07 -12.67 -8.30
C ARG A 120 -1.20 -13.66 -8.52
N SER A 121 -2.44 -13.20 -8.45
CA SER A 121 -3.56 -14.02 -8.89
C SER A 121 -3.55 -14.16 -10.41
N VAL A 122 -3.37 -15.35 -10.96
CA VAL A 122 -3.50 -15.63 -12.41
C VAL A 122 -4.05 -17.04 -12.65
N ARG A 123 -4.92 -17.20 -13.66
CA ARG A 123 -5.60 -18.50 -13.90
C ARG A 123 -4.68 -19.59 -14.43
N SER A 124 -3.76 -19.21 -15.33
CA SER A 124 -2.94 -20.16 -16.08
C SER A 124 -1.53 -20.21 -15.51
N GLU A 125 -1.45 -20.65 -14.26
CA GLU A 125 -0.21 -21.00 -13.58
C GLU A 125 0.25 -22.39 -14.05
N ALA A 126 0.75 -22.49 -15.29
CA ALA A 126 1.19 -23.78 -15.84
C ALA A 126 2.35 -24.44 -15.06
N SER A 127 2.96 -23.73 -14.09
CA SER A 127 4.12 -24.21 -13.31
C SER A 127 3.90 -24.39 -11.80
N LEU A 128 2.70 -24.12 -11.25
CA LEU A 128 2.52 -24.07 -9.78
C LEU A 128 1.43 -24.99 -9.20
N TRP A 129 0.75 -25.82 -10.00
CA TRP A 129 0.01 -26.93 -9.39
C TRP A 129 1.05 -27.86 -8.74
N PRO A 130 0.88 -28.38 -7.51
CA PRO A 130 1.95 -29.10 -6.81
C PRO A 130 2.46 -30.25 -7.69
N ASP A 131 3.53 -29.96 -8.39
CA ASP A 131 4.27 -30.85 -9.25
C ASP A 131 5.63 -30.92 -8.58
N PRO A 132 6.03 -32.08 -8.04
CA PRO A 132 7.35 -32.30 -7.49
C PRO A 132 8.49 -31.85 -8.43
N VAL A 133 8.21 -31.73 -9.73
CA VAL A 133 9.14 -31.30 -10.77
C VAL A 133 9.28 -29.77 -10.88
N ASN A 134 8.25 -28.99 -10.54
CA ASN A 134 8.24 -27.53 -10.76
C ASN A 134 8.43 -26.68 -9.50
N GLY A 135 8.11 -27.19 -8.31
CA GLY A 135 8.38 -26.52 -7.03
C GLY A 135 7.27 -26.69 -5.99
N PRO A 136 7.48 -26.19 -4.75
CA PRO A 136 6.56 -26.43 -3.62
C PRO A 136 5.32 -25.52 -3.61
N ALA A 137 5.29 -24.50 -4.46
CA ALA A 137 4.24 -23.50 -4.48
C ALA A 137 2.85 -24.07 -4.79
N VAL A 138 1.84 -23.38 -4.26
CA VAL A 138 0.43 -23.65 -4.56
C VAL A 138 -0.06 -22.69 -5.64
N GLY A 139 -0.63 -23.25 -6.69
CA GLY A 139 -1.20 -22.50 -7.81
C GLY A 139 -2.33 -21.57 -7.37
N SER A 140 -2.45 -20.43 -8.04
CA SER A 140 -3.48 -19.45 -7.73
C SER A 140 -4.89 -19.98 -7.99
N ARG A 141 -5.85 -19.54 -7.17
CA ARG A 141 -7.29 -19.84 -7.31
C ARG A 141 -8.00 -18.90 -8.29
N ALA A 142 -7.25 -18.17 -9.10
CA ALA A 142 -7.79 -17.12 -9.95
C ALA A 142 -8.60 -17.66 -11.12
N SER A 143 -9.63 -16.91 -11.49
CA SER A 143 -10.38 -17.09 -12.73
C SER A 143 -9.63 -16.46 -13.91
N GLY A 144 -10.11 -16.69 -15.14
CA GLY A 144 -9.50 -16.12 -16.34
C GLY A 144 -10.00 -14.72 -16.66
N VAL A 145 -10.60 -14.05 -15.67
CA VAL A 145 -11.25 -12.76 -15.79
C VAL A 145 -10.27 -11.72 -15.27
N ASN A 146 -9.78 -10.85 -16.15
CA ASN A 146 -8.67 -9.97 -15.79
C ASN A 146 -9.15 -8.70 -15.07
N SER A 147 -8.36 -8.18 -14.11
CA SER A 147 -8.76 -6.99 -13.35
C SER A 147 -8.69 -5.68 -14.11
N THR A 148 -7.92 -5.58 -15.20
CA THR A 148 -7.80 -4.36 -16.01
C THR A 148 -8.76 -4.30 -17.18
N ASN A 149 -9.21 -5.44 -17.69
CA ASN A 149 -10.05 -5.52 -18.88
C ASN A 149 -11.43 -4.84 -18.61
N PRO A 150 -11.78 -3.78 -19.34
CA PRO A 150 -13.09 -3.12 -19.17
C PRO A 150 -14.28 -4.03 -19.48
N ALA A 151 -14.10 -5.06 -20.33
CA ALA A 151 -15.14 -6.05 -20.60
C ALA A 151 -15.41 -6.98 -19.40
N ASP A 152 -14.45 -7.06 -18.47
CA ASP A 152 -14.47 -7.88 -17.26
C ASP A 152 -14.73 -7.06 -15.98
N ALA A 153 -15.28 -5.86 -16.16
CA ALA A 153 -15.45 -4.89 -15.09
C ALA A 153 -16.30 -5.42 -13.91
N SER A 154 -16.18 -4.71 -12.79
CA SER A 154 -17.07 -4.80 -11.65
C SER A 154 -18.53 -4.61 -12.02
N ALA A 155 -19.46 -5.15 -11.23
CA ALA A 155 -20.90 -4.98 -11.48
C ALA A 155 -21.33 -3.50 -11.54
N ASN A 156 -20.50 -2.62 -10.98
CA ASN A 156 -20.60 -1.15 -11.07
C ASN A 156 -19.85 -0.54 -12.27
N GLY A 157 -19.41 -1.34 -13.24
CA GLY A 157 -18.66 -0.93 -14.43
C GLY A 157 -17.19 -0.57 -14.20
N ARG A 158 -16.61 -0.84 -13.01
CA ARG A 158 -15.22 -0.45 -12.69
C ARG A 158 -14.21 -1.57 -12.91
N SER A 159 -13.14 -1.29 -13.63
CA SER A 159 -11.91 -2.09 -13.64
C SER A 159 -10.78 -1.40 -12.86
N ILE A 160 -9.70 -2.12 -12.59
CA ILE A 160 -8.50 -1.56 -11.93
C ILE A 160 -7.46 -1.33 -13.03
N SER A 161 -7.04 -0.08 -13.25
CA SER A 161 -6.01 0.22 -14.25
C SER A 161 -4.64 -0.33 -13.85
N LEU A 162 -3.75 -0.55 -14.83
CA LEU A 162 -2.36 -0.93 -14.57
C LEU A 162 -1.62 0.10 -13.72
N ALA A 163 -1.83 1.40 -13.99
CA ALA A 163 -1.29 2.48 -13.16
C ALA A 163 -1.74 2.36 -11.70
N ARG A 164 -3.00 1.98 -11.44
CA ARG A 164 -3.52 1.80 -10.09
C ARG A 164 -2.92 0.57 -9.42
N TRP A 165 -2.68 -0.52 -10.17
CA TRP A 165 -1.93 -1.67 -9.66
C TRP A 165 -0.51 -1.30 -9.27
N ASN A 166 0.16 -0.44 -10.05
CA ASN A 166 1.53 -0.02 -9.79
C ASN A 166 1.64 1.30 -8.99
N SER A 167 0.60 1.70 -8.25
CA SER A 167 0.67 2.91 -7.42
C SER A 167 1.72 2.81 -6.31
N HIS A 168 2.12 1.58 -5.96
CA HIS A 168 3.18 1.28 -5.00
C HIS A 168 4.60 1.33 -5.61
N TYR A 169 4.76 1.52 -6.91
CA TYR A 169 6.06 1.62 -7.61
C TYR A 169 7.00 0.41 -7.45
N LEU A 170 6.44 -0.78 -7.18
CA LEU A 170 7.23 -2.02 -7.08
C LEU A 170 7.41 -2.69 -8.45
N VAL A 171 6.73 -2.18 -9.48
CA VAL A 171 7.01 -2.46 -10.88
C VAL A 171 7.66 -1.20 -11.48
N PRO A 172 8.77 -1.33 -12.23
CA PRO A 172 9.38 -0.17 -12.89
C PRO A 172 8.36 0.58 -13.73
N LYS A 173 8.43 1.91 -13.68
CA LYS A 173 7.53 2.75 -14.48
C LYS A 173 7.95 2.78 -15.94
N LEU A 174 6.97 3.03 -16.82
CA LEU A 174 7.20 3.31 -18.24
C LEU A 174 7.94 4.63 -18.44
N ASN A 175 7.55 5.69 -17.72
CA ASN A 175 8.16 7.00 -17.80
C ASN A 175 8.73 7.42 -16.43
N THR A 176 10.04 7.60 -16.35
CA THR A 176 10.74 7.97 -15.11
C THR A 176 10.74 9.48 -14.84
N THR A 177 10.29 10.31 -15.80
CA THR A 177 10.37 11.77 -15.68
C THR A 177 9.08 12.44 -15.22
N ASP A 178 8.01 11.67 -15.01
CA ASP A 178 6.71 12.17 -14.56
C ASP A 178 6.30 11.60 -13.20
N ALA A 179 5.16 12.08 -12.68
CA ALA A 179 4.54 11.59 -11.46
C ALA A 179 3.51 10.46 -11.70
N GLY A 180 3.40 9.94 -12.94
CA GLY A 180 2.49 8.82 -13.25
C GLY A 180 2.90 7.53 -12.54
N SER A 181 2.14 6.46 -12.71
CA SER A 181 2.51 5.13 -12.17
C SER A 181 2.37 4.01 -13.19
N ASP A 182 2.20 4.36 -14.47
CA ASP A 182 2.10 3.40 -15.55
C ASP A 182 3.33 2.48 -15.54
N PRO A 183 3.14 1.15 -15.40
CA PRO A 183 4.26 0.21 -15.38
C PRO A 183 4.88 0.11 -16.77
N ILE A 184 6.15 -0.26 -16.82
CA ILE A 184 6.84 -0.58 -18.06
C ILE A 184 6.13 -1.76 -18.75
N THR A 185 5.78 -1.58 -20.03
CA THR A 185 5.08 -2.58 -20.84
C THR A 185 5.97 -3.21 -21.91
N THR A 186 7.16 -2.65 -22.14
CA THR A 186 8.14 -3.11 -23.13
C THR A 186 9.02 -4.23 -22.55
N GLY A 187 9.39 -5.20 -23.41
CA GLY A 187 10.17 -6.39 -23.01
C GLY A 187 9.35 -7.54 -22.41
N PHE A 188 8.01 -7.44 -22.44
CA PHE A 188 7.11 -8.53 -22.05
C PHE A 188 6.22 -8.94 -23.23
N ASN A 189 6.00 -10.24 -23.39
CA ASN A 189 5.22 -10.80 -24.52
C ASN A 189 3.70 -10.65 -24.37
N ALA A 190 3.18 -9.92 -23.36
CA ALA A 190 1.75 -9.64 -23.25
C ALA A 190 1.44 -8.31 -22.50
N PRO A 191 0.54 -7.46 -23.00
CA PRO A 191 0.13 -6.18 -22.38
C PRO A 191 -0.70 -6.33 -21.09
N ASN A 192 -1.01 -7.56 -20.65
CA ASN A 192 -1.69 -7.84 -19.37
C ASN A 192 -0.81 -8.67 -18.43
N TYR A 193 0.50 -8.77 -18.70
CA TYR A 193 1.41 -9.62 -17.93
C TYR A 193 1.62 -9.17 -16.48
N TRP A 194 1.01 -8.07 -16.03
CA TRP A 194 1.16 -7.54 -14.68
C TRP A 194 -0.17 -7.39 -13.93
N ALA A 195 -1.28 -7.36 -14.65
CA ALA A 195 -2.60 -7.29 -14.04
C ALA A 195 -2.93 -8.64 -13.40
N PRO A 196 -3.25 -8.68 -12.10
CA PRO A 196 -3.78 -9.90 -11.51
C PRO A 196 -5.20 -10.17 -12.04
N ASP A 197 -5.54 -11.44 -12.17
CA ASP A 197 -6.88 -11.91 -12.49
C ASP A 197 -7.75 -11.97 -11.23
N TRP A 198 -9.06 -11.92 -11.39
CA TRP A 198 -10.00 -12.01 -10.28
C TRP A 198 -10.09 -13.42 -9.72
N VAL A 199 -10.00 -13.54 -8.40
CA VAL A 199 -10.44 -14.70 -7.62
C VAL A 199 -11.89 -14.46 -7.20
N PHE A 200 -12.77 -15.38 -7.56
CA PHE A 200 -14.18 -15.33 -7.16
C PHE A 200 -14.39 -16.08 -5.85
N VAL A 201 -15.14 -15.47 -4.94
CA VAL A 201 -15.53 -16.03 -3.65
C VAL A 201 -17.01 -16.38 -3.70
N THR A 202 -17.33 -17.61 -3.29
CA THR A 202 -18.69 -18.14 -3.16
C THR A 202 -18.91 -18.58 -1.72
N ALA A 203 -20.13 -19.03 -1.38
CA ALA A 203 -20.40 -19.66 -0.08
C ALA A 203 -19.54 -20.91 0.21
N ALA A 204 -19.00 -21.55 -0.83
CA ALA A 204 -18.08 -22.69 -0.70
C ALA A 204 -16.60 -22.29 -0.61
N GLY A 205 -16.28 -21.00 -0.70
CA GLY A 205 -14.91 -20.46 -0.68
C GLY A 205 -14.45 -19.94 -2.05
N ALA A 206 -13.13 -19.73 -2.16
CA ALA A 206 -12.48 -19.22 -3.38
C ALA A 206 -12.35 -20.32 -4.44
N THR A 207 -12.85 -20.07 -5.66
CA THR A 207 -12.92 -21.09 -6.73
C THR A 207 -12.32 -20.62 -8.06
N PRO A 208 -11.47 -21.44 -8.71
CA PRO A 208 -10.96 -21.17 -10.05
C PRO A 208 -11.92 -21.72 -11.12
N SER A 209 -12.81 -20.90 -11.67
CA SER A 209 -13.58 -21.25 -12.89
C SER A 209 -14.35 -20.04 -13.43
N PRO A 210 -14.91 -20.05 -14.67
CA PRO A 210 -15.74 -18.93 -15.11
C PRO A 210 -16.79 -18.63 -14.06
N ALA A 211 -17.09 -17.33 -13.84
CA ALA A 211 -17.83 -16.84 -12.68
C ALA A 211 -18.99 -17.79 -12.34
N PRO A 212 -18.91 -18.57 -11.25
CA PRO A 212 -20.00 -19.45 -10.88
C PRO A 212 -21.25 -18.61 -10.59
N ALA A 213 -22.45 -19.17 -10.77
CA ALA A 213 -23.63 -18.57 -10.18
C ALA A 213 -23.37 -18.39 -8.66
N ASN A 214 -23.79 -17.26 -8.09
CA ASN A 214 -23.69 -16.95 -6.66
C ASN A 214 -22.29 -16.50 -6.15
N VAL A 215 -21.57 -15.67 -6.91
CA VAL A 215 -20.40 -14.94 -6.40
C VAL A 215 -20.84 -13.93 -5.34
N ILE A 216 -20.30 -14.06 -4.13
CA ILE A 216 -20.55 -13.13 -3.00
C ILE A 216 -19.52 -12.00 -2.95
N GLY A 217 -18.34 -12.21 -3.56
CA GLY A 217 -17.27 -11.23 -3.60
C GLY A 217 -16.16 -11.64 -4.57
N ARG A 218 -15.27 -10.70 -4.88
CA ARG A 218 -14.06 -10.98 -5.64
C ARG A 218 -12.89 -10.19 -5.09
N TYR A 219 -11.71 -10.77 -5.22
CA TYR A 219 -10.45 -10.11 -4.91
C TYR A 219 -9.41 -10.45 -5.96
N ALA A 220 -8.38 -9.64 -6.06
CA ALA A 220 -7.23 -9.84 -6.92
C ALA A 220 -6.01 -9.41 -6.10
N TYR A 221 -4.85 -10.04 -6.31
CA TYR A 221 -3.70 -9.78 -5.46
C TYR A 221 -2.37 -9.86 -6.22
N ALA A 222 -1.40 -9.12 -5.69
CA ALA A 222 0.03 -9.28 -5.98
C ALA A 222 0.77 -9.23 -4.64
N VAL A 223 1.73 -10.13 -4.46
CA VAL A 223 2.56 -10.26 -3.26
C VAL A 223 3.98 -9.93 -3.67
N TYR A 224 4.57 -8.98 -2.97
CA TYR A 224 5.95 -8.55 -3.19
C TYR A 224 6.81 -8.82 -1.96
N ASP A 225 8.08 -9.10 -2.18
CA ASP A 225 9.12 -9.17 -1.18
C ASP A 225 9.83 -7.82 -1.10
N GLU A 226 9.57 -7.09 0.00
CA GLU A 226 10.18 -5.80 0.30
C GLU A 226 11.46 -5.94 1.13
N GLY A 227 11.80 -7.14 1.61
CA GLY A 227 12.96 -7.36 2.49
C GLY A 227 14.31 -7.14 1.80
N GLY A 228 14.36 -7.23 0.47
CA GLY A 228 15.53 -6.90 -0.34
C GLY A 228 15.59 -5.45 -0.81
N LEU A 229 14.61 -4.61 -0.46
CA LEU A 229 14.60 -3.21 -0.86
C LEU A 229 15.45 -2.36 0.07
N LEU A 230 16.00 -1.29 -0.48
CA LEU A 230 16.73 -0.31 0.31
C LEU A 230 15.78 0.47 1.21
N ASP A 231 15.94 0.36 2.53
CA ASP A 231 15.17 1.16 3.49
C ASP A 231 15.53 2.64 3.37
N MET A 232 14.62 3.42 2.80
CA MET A 232 14.78 4.86 2.63
C MET A 232 14.93 5.59 3.97
N ASN A 233 14.47 5.04 5.09
CA ASN A 233 14.67 5.63 6.41
C ASN A 233 16.13 5.54 6.90
N ALA A 234 16.94 4.68 6.31
CA ALA A 234 18.36 4.54 6.61
C ALA A 234 19.26 4.99 5.44
N ALA A 235 18.68 5.56 4.38
CA ALA A 235 19.38 5.83 3.14
C ALA A 235 19.91 7.26 3.01
N GLY A 236 21.22 7.37 2.81
CA GLY A 236 21.93 8.59 2.42
C GLY A 236 22.11 9.60 3.54
N TYR A 237 23.24 10.30 3.49
CA TYR A 237 23.62 11.39 4.39
C TYR A 237 24.05 12.59 3.53
N PRO A 238 23.93 13.84 4.04
CA PRO A 238 24.36 15.03 3.31
C PRO A 238 25.83 14.95 2.95
N SER A 239 26.21 15.35 1.73
CA SER A 239 27.60 15.41 1.27
C SER A 239 27.99 16.86 0.94
N PRO A 240 29.26 17.30 1.05
CA PRO A 240 30.43 16.52 1.45
C PRO A 240 30.48 16.25 2.95
N THR A 241 31.12 15.15 3.34
CA THR A 241 31.39 14.76 4.73
C THR A 241 32.89 14.63 5.00
N THR A 242 33.30 14.97 6.22
CA THR A 242 34.67 14.83 6.71
C THR A 242 34.92 13.45 7.31
N ILE A 243 36.19 13.05 7.43
CA ILE A 243 36.58 11.76 8.06
C ILE A 243 36.02 11.64 9.49
N LEU A 244 35.95 12.74 10.25
CA LEU A 244 35.36 12.75 11.59
C LEU A 244 33.85 12.52 11.57
N GLN A 245 33.14 13.01 10.56
CA GLN A 245 31.72 12.75 10.36
C GLN A 245 31.47 11.29 9.93
N TYR A 246 32.32 10.74 9.06
CA TYR A 246 32.31 9.31 8.68
C TYR A 246 32.62 8.36 9.86
N GLY A 247 33.60 8.70 10.68
CA GLY A 247 34.06 7.88 11.80
C GLY A 247 33.03 7.73 12.91
N ARG A 248 32.05 8.65 12.98
CA ARG A 248 30.94 8.63 13.94
C ARG A 248 29.78 7.77 13.43
N LYS A 249 30.06 6.53 13.00
CA LYS A 249 29.14 5.52 12.42
C LYS A 249 27.92 5.12 13.30
N GLY A 250 27.47 5.97 14.22
CA GLY A 250 26.13 5.98 14.79
C GLY A 250 25.18 6.99 14.12
N SER A 251 25.61 7.72 13.08
CA SER A 251 24.70 8.58 12.30
C SER A 251 23.70 7.72 11.52
N LEU A 252 22.41 8.04 11.68
CA LEU A 252 21.21 7.24 11.32
C LEU A 252 21.12 6.74 9.87
N ALA A 253 21.96 7.21 8.95
CA ALA A 253 21.97 6.80 7.55
C ALA A 253 23.15 5.85 7.26
N PHE A 254 22.88 4.55 7.27
CA PHE A 254 23.89 3.51 7.03
C PHE A 254 24.10 3.20 5.55
N ALA A 255 23.12 3.47 4.70
CA ALA A 255 23.22 3.13 3.29
C ALA A 255 23.74 4.32 2.47
N ASP A 256 24.90 4.12 1.85
CA ASP A 256 25.49 5.08 0.94
C ASP A 256 24.82 5.01 -0.45
N LEU A 257 24.11 6.08 -0.82
CA LEU A 257 23.42 6.19 -2.10
C LEU A 257 24.38 6.38 -3.28
N ALA A 258 25.63 6.80 -3.04
CA ALA A 258 26.63 6.96 -4.12
C ALA A 258 26.93 5.64 -4.83
N GLY A 259 26.78 4.50 -4.14
CA GLY A 259 26.91 3.16 -4.73
C GLY A 259 25.85 2.85 -5.80
N LEU A 260 24.73 3.57 -5.82
CA LEU A 260 23.65 3.39 -6.80
C LEU A 260 23.88 4.17 -8.10
N SER A 261 24.97 4.92 -8.22
CA SER A 261 25.34 5.63 -9.45
C SER A 261 25.47 4.68 -10.66
N SER A 262 25.95 3.45 -10.43
CA SER A 262 26.01 2.38 -11.44
C SER A 262 24.64 1.95 -11.97
N TYR A 263 23.57 2.23 -11.22
CA TYR A 263 22.17 1.97 -11.60
C TYR A 263 21.46 3.25 -12.09
N GLY A 264 22.21 4.32 -12.39
CA GLY A 264 21.67 5.55 -12.97
C GLY A 264 21.15 6.58 -11.96
N LEU A 265 21.37 6.37 -10.65
CA LEU A 265 21.04 7.40 -9.66
C LEU A 265 22.08 8.53 -9.70
N SER A 266 21.67 9.70 -10.18
CA SER A 266 22.55 10.88 -10.20
C SER A 266 22.78 11.45 -8.80
N THR A 267 23.90 12.16 -8.61
CA THR A 267 24.18 12.89 -7.35
C THR A 267 23.05 13.87 -7.01
N ALA A 268 22.51 14.59 -7.99
CA ALA A 268 21.37 15.48 -7.79
C ALA A 268 20.11 14.73 -7.30
N ALA A 269 19.85 13.53 -7.82
CA ALA A 269 18.74 12.70 -7.35
C ALA A 269 18.97 12.19 -5.92
N SER A 270 20.20 11.78 -5.60
CA SER A 270 20.60 11.43 -4.24
C SER A 270 20.40 12.62 -3.28
N ASP A 271 20.87 13.81 -3.66
CA ASP A 271 20.77 15.01 -2.85
C ASP A 271 19.31 15.44 -2.64
N ASN A 272 18.46 15.28 -3.66
CA ASN A 272 17.02 15.50 -3.54
C ASN A 272 16.36 14.57 -2.53
N VAL A 273 16.70 13.27 -2.53
CA VAL A 273 16.14 12.29 -1.58
C VAL A 273 16.63 12.58 -0.17
N VAL A 274 17.95 12.73 0.03
CA VAL A 274 18.55 13.02 1.34
C VAL A 274 18.05 14.37 1.85
N GLY A 275 17.92 15.36 0.96
CA GLY A 275 17.47 16.71 1.26
C GLY A 275 16.00 16.76 1.62
N TRP A 276 15.13 16.01 0.95
CA TRP A 276 13.73 15.87 1.35
C TRP A 276 13.59 15.27 2.74
N ARG A 277 14.32 14.19 3.03
CA ARG A 277 14.26 13.52 4.35
C ARG A 277 14.76 14.40 5.48
N ASN A 278 15.85 15.11 5.23
CA ASN A 278 16.58 15.83 6.25
C ASN A 278 16.46 17.36 6.07
N TYR A 279 15.41 17.84 5.40
CA TYR A 279 15.28 19.24 5.01
C TYR A 279 15.42 20.17 6.22
N ALA A 280 14.71 19.84 7.30
CA ALA A 280 14.72 20.63 8.53
C ALA A 280 16.07 20.59 9.27
N SER A 281 16.75 19.43 9.30
CA SER A 281 17.99 19.24 10.05
C SER A 281 19.25 19.60 9.26
N CYS A 282 19.19 19.64 7.93
CA CYS A 282 20.31 20.01 7.07
C CYS A 282 20.21 21.43 6.53
N GLN A 283 18.99 21.96 6.36
CA GLN A 283 18.76 23.24 5.65
C GLN A 283 19.52 23.28 4.30
N PRO A 284 19.25 22.32 3.39
CA PRO A 284 19.91 22.27 2.09
C PRO A 284 19.60 23.51 1.26
N SER A 285 20.49 23.86 0.34
CA SER A 285 20.23 24.92 -0.64
C SER A 285 19.34 24.39 -1.76
N GLY A 286 18.54 25.27 -2.37
CA GLY A 286 17.58 24.91 -3.43
C GLY A 286 16.14 24.87 -2.91
N ALA A 287 15.23 24.38 -3.76
CA ALA A 287 13.81 24.30 -3.46
C ALA A 287 13.31 22.86 -3.56
N LEU A 288 12.48 22.48 -2.59
CA LEU A 288 11.78 21.20 -2.56
C LEU A 288 10.47 21.33 -3.36
N ASN A 289 10.56 21.13 -4.68
CA ASN A 289 9.43 21.25 -5.61
C ASN A 289 9.28 19.96 -6.44
N PRO A 290 8.67 18.89 -5.89
CA PRO A 290 8.45 17.65 -6.64
C PRO A 290 7.61 17.92 -7.91
N PRO A 291 7.91 17.29 -9.06
CA PRO A 291 8.93 16.26 -9.28
C PRO A 291 10.34 16.80 -9.58
N SER A 292 10.51 18.11 -9.72
CA SER A 292 11.76 18.77 -10.12
C SER A 292 12.43 19.52 -8.97
N SER A 293 12.75 18.80 -7.89
CA SER A 293 13.56 19.35 -6.80
C SER A 293 15.01 19.59 -7.26
N ASN A 294 15.67 20.60 -6.68
CA ASN A 294 17.06 20.93 -6.98
C ASN A 294 17.88 21.14 -5.70
N LEU A 295 17.65 20.28 -4.72
CA LEU A 295 18.34 20.34 -3.44
C LEU A 295 19.82 20.00 -3.62
N SER A 296 20.65 20.71 -2.87
CA SER A 296 22.09 20.54 -2.85
C SER A 296 22.63 20.82 -1.46
N PHE A 297 23.77 20.23 -1.16
CA PHE A 297 24.41 20.32 0.14
C PHE A 297 25.77 21.00 0.03
N GLY A 298 26.04 21.88 0.98
CA GLY A 298 27.35 22.45 1.24
C GLY A 298 27.85 22.03 2.62
N ALA A 299 29.08 22.41 2.96
CA ALA A 299 29.69 22.06 4.24
C ALA A 299 28.83 22.49 5.45
N ASP A 300 28.19 23.66 5.37
CA ASP A 300 27.33 24.18 6.45
C ASP A 300 26.07 23.35 6.65
N ALA A 301 25.43 22.92 5.56
CA ALA A 301 24.24 22.08 5.62
C ALA A 301 24.57 20.69 6.21
N THR A 302 25.71 20.13 5.79
CA THR A 302 26.21 18.88 6.35
C THR A 302 26.56 19.03 7.83
N ASN A 303 27.24 20.10 8.23
CA ASN A 303 27.57 20.35 9.63
C ASN A 303 26.32 20.49 10.50
N THR A 304 25.28 21.18 10.01
CA THR A 304 24.00 21.35 10.70
C THR A 304 23.32 20.01 10.96
N TYR A 305 23.32 19.11 9.97
CA TYR A 305 22.81 17.75 10.13
C TYR A 305 23.52 16.98 11.23
N TYR A 306 24.85 16.94 11.19
CA TYR A 306 25.62 16.20 12.20
C TYR A 306 25.49 16.84 13.58
N ASN A 307 25.45 18.16 13.68
CA ASN A 307 25.20 18.86 14.94
C ASN A 307 23.81 18.52 15.49
N PHE A 308 22.78 18.49 14.64
CA PHE A 308 21.43 18.08 15.04
C PHE A 308 21.42 16.65 15.59
N VAL A 309 21.96 15.68 14.85
CA VAL A 309 22.04 14.27 15.27
C VAL A 309 22.82 14.10 16.58
N LEU A 310 23.85 14.92 16.82
CA LEU A 310 24.67 14.86 18.02
C LEU A 310 24.13 15.69 19.19
N SER A 311 23.22 16.63 18.94
CA SER A 311 22.70 17.56 19.95
C SER A 311 21.75 16.93 20.96
N ASP A 312 21.16 15.77 20.63
CA ASP A 312 20.27 15.04 21.54
C ASP A 312 20.88 13.69 21.94
N PRO A 313 21.47 13.60 23.15
CA PRO A 313 22.06 12.36 23.66
C PRO A 313 21.03 11.26 23.95
N ASN A 314 19.72 11.56 23.89
CA ASN A 314 18.61 10.62 24.10
C ASN A 314 17.90 10.22 22.80
N TYR A 315 18.26 10.80 21.65
CA TYR A 315 17.62 10.50 20.36
C TYR A 315 17.99 9.12 19.82
N ILE A 316 19.12 8.57 20.27
CA ILE A 316 19.63 7.26 19.87
C ILE A 316 19.81 6.41 21.13
N GLN A 317 18.76 5.70 21.53
CA GLN A 317 18.89 4.61 22.49
C GLN A 317 19.07 3.30 21.73
N LEU A 318 20.26 2.70 21.85
CA LEU A 318 20.45 1.28 21.56
C LEU A 318 19.74 0.50 22.66
N THR A 319 18.49 0.12 22.43
CA THR A 319 17.81 -0.82 23.31
C THR A 319 18.39 -2.21 23.05
N ASN A 320 19.36 -2.61 23.87
CA ASN A 320 19.85 -3.98 23.91
C ASN A 320 18.74 -4.90 24.42
N TYR A 321 18.05 -5.60 23.53
CA TYR A 321 17.18 -6.72 23.89
C TYR A 321 18.04 -7.99 24.09
N PHE A 322 18.93 -7.97 25.07
CA PHE A 322 19.61 -9.17 25.54
C PHE A 322 18.99 -9.59 26.87
N THR A 323 17.95 -10.41 26.81
CA THR A 323 17.58 -11.29 27.93
C THR A 323 17.86 -12.73 27.51
N GLY A 324 19.11 -13.16 27.69
CA GLY A 324 19.43 -14.52 28.13
C GLY A 324 19.43 -15.69 27.13
N SER A 325 19.90 -15.53 25.89
CA SER A 325 20.23 -16.70 25.04
C SER A 325 21.52 -16.50 24.24
N PRO A 326 22.47 -17.46 24.24
CA PRO A 326 23.78 -17.33 23.61
C PRO A 326 23.80 -17.62 22.09
N LEU A 327 22.67 -17.70 21.41
CA LEU A 327 22.62 -18.03 19.98
C LEU A 327 21.61 -17.17 19.22
N THR A 328 21.98 -15.92 18.90
CA THR A 328 21.44 -15.18 17.74
C THR A 328 22.26 -13.93 17.48
N TYR A 329 23.17 -13.99 16.51
CA TYR A 329 23.88 -12.84 15.96
C TYR A 329 23.09 -12.25 14.79
N PHE A 330 21.94 -11.62 15.05
CA PHE A 330 21.34 -10.65 14.13
C PHE A 330 20.48 -9.70 14.96
N THR A 331 21.04 -8.55 15.32
CA THR A 331 20.33 -7.50 16.05
C THR A 331 19.43 -6.73 15.10
N ASN A 332 18.13 -7.00 15.15
CA ASN A 332 17.10 -6.05 14.72
C ASN A 332 17.06 -4.90 15.73
N SER A 333 17.84 -3.86 15.49
CA SER A 333 17.79 -2.62 16.25
C SER A 333 16.66 -1.75 15.69
N PHE A 334 15.51 -1.69 16.37
CA PHE A 334 14.47 -0.72 16.00
C PHE A 334 14.79 0.64 16.64
N LEU A 335 14.87 1.67 15.79
CA LEU A 335 14.99 3.07 16.21
C LEU A 335 13.68 3.53 16.87
N ARG A 336 13.75 4.01 18.10
CA ARG A 336 12.68 4.82 18.71
C ARG A 336 13.12 6.27 18.74
N THR A 337 12.43 7.12 18.00
CA THR A 337 12.61 8.58 18.10
C THR A 337 11.78 9.07 19.28
N SER A 338 12.38 9.78 20.24
CA SER A 338 11.66 10.26 21.44
C SER A 338 10.75 11.46 21.16
N LYS A 339 10.87 12.13 20.00
CA LYS A 339 10.02 13.23 19.55
C LYS A 339 9.88 13.25 18.03
N ALA A 340 8.65 13.27 17.53
CA ALA A 340 8.36 13.65 16.16
C ALA A 340 8.79 15.12 15.94
N PRO A 341 9.32 15.50 14.76
CA PRO A 341 9.55 16.89 14.44
C PRO A 341 8.22 17.65 14.53
N VAL A 342 8.19 18.66 15.39
CA VAL A 342 7.06 19.59 15.46
C VAL A 342 7.20 20.52 14.26
N PHE A 343 6.31 20.36 13.28
CA PHE A 343 6.16 21.32 12.18
C PHE A 343 5.54 22.60 12.74
N ASN A 344 6.34 23.62 12.97
CA ASN A 344 5.81 24.97 13.14
C ASN A 344 5.63 25.54 11.73
N ASN A 345 4.36 25.75 11.35
CA ASN A 345 3.97 26.51 10.16
C ASN A 345 4.44 27.97 10.26
#